data_AF-A0A7C3B8R9-F1
#
_entry.id   AF-A0A7C3B8R9-F1
#
_cell.length_a   1.000
_cell.length_b   1.000
_cell.length_c   1.000
_cell.angle_alpha   90.00
_cell.angle_beta   90.00
_cell.angle_gamma   90.00
#
_symmetry.space_group_name_H-M   'P 1'
#
loop_
_entity.id
_entity.type
_entity.pdbx_description
1 polymer ?
#
loop_
_entity_poly.entity_id
_entity_poly.type
_entity_poly.pdbx_seq_one_letter_code
_entity_poly.pdbx_strand_id
1 'polypeptide(L)'
;MAKVMADPLAEDGKAAPELLISLLEDALPEDYIVVANPHAHRRAPDAIVVGPQGVFVVYIEGRRREGGAWRVRRKSWLKRRLSGGAIPSSNLAEEARSVAHELRSFLRERFPALRPPIYHMVVLSQSDVERQNHQEAGFHFVTMDTLAEAVTSMKPSYEPTLSDRHLREALATALRDRPWMPRRASEPFIFRSGGLLGSGKKVWDVRAAIRHMDRHPEDGIYHLRNGTLARWLDEQGARHLAELARDVVRQRETDPRILLETFLIGTGLVPRPRLSIKPRQLDFGYLLSGQTGTATLRVCKGRGRGYLFGVLQTSVPWLRVEPRTFSGQPLEALVRVNTEALPIRERPHEARIYVESSASEDPIEIPVRLRVVGRPSPLNRYLFRPLAGLVSAGVLGVILGWLGSLWTRSNPSAIGSSQLASGYIWSALIGGVWAILGGIRGGFQTPAWPILYATRHWLRRVLIWMLIFFSLTGVTLLAWERSHPGLNAYTVNTVRGGAWFFASFLTAVFAALGGIWRGSAWRRRGRITRRLWLRWALLILCGALLGGTLAFGARSFGPTWQQLDAARWITSARIQAEDQWIRFESEVNTLIDRVYLLYYDRRAPAQPVVEPSPQATRPAEGEAP
;
A
#
# COMPACT_ATOMS: atom_id res chain seq x y z
N MET A 1 51.64 32.49 33.38
CA MET A 1 52.16 31.16 33.79
C MET A 1 52.17 30.19 32.61
N ALA A 2 52.75 30.59 31.46
CA ALA A 2 52.79 29.79 30.24
C ALA A 2 54.16 29.97 29.57
N LYS A 3 55.19 29.25 30.05
CA LYS A 3 56.48 29.09 29.34
C LYS A 3 57.39 28.01 29.94
N VAL A 4 56.87 26.85 30.33
CA VAL A 4 57.71 25.66 30.61
C VAL A 4 56.92 24.39 30.29
N MET A 5 56.75 24.07 29.00
CA MET A 5 56.49 22.70 28.54
C MET A 5 57.43 22.49 27.36
N ALA A 6 58.63 21.99 27.66
CA ALA A 6 59.57 21.54 26.67
C ALA A 6 59.07 20.22 26.08
N ASP A 7 58.92 20.24 24.76
CA ASP A 7 58.55 19.19 23.79
C ASP A 7 58.62 17.71 24.27
N PRO A 8 57.57 17.17 24.89
CA PRO A 8 57.51 15.75 25.31
C PRO A 8 57.24 14.78 24.15
N LEU A 9 57.15 15.26 22.90
CA LEU A 9 56.84 14.44 21.74
C LEU A 9 58.05 13.69 21.16
N ALA A 10 59.26 13.94 21.67
CA ALA A 10 60.48 13.47 21.03
C ALA A 10 60.98 12.07 21.48
N GLU A 11 60.69 11.60 22.70
CA GLU A 11 61.46 10.46 23.26
C GLU A 11 60.78 9.08 23.31
N ASP A 12 59.44 8.94 23.21
CA ASP A 12 58.85 7.59 23.23
C ASP A 12 57.53 7.50 22.44
N GLY A 13 57.62 7.04 21.19
CA GLY A 13 56.51 7.04 20.21
C GLY A 13 55.26 6.22 20.56
N LYS A 14 55.16 5.68 21.78
CA LYS A 14 53.97 5.00 22.31
C LYS A 14 53.05 5.91 23.15
N ALA A 15 53.54 7.00 23.72
CA ALA A 15 52.73 7.90 24.58
C ALA A 15 51.79 8.85 23.81
N ALA A 16 52.04 9.06 22.51
CA ALA A 16 51.36 10.09 21.72
C ALA A 16 49.82 9.95 21.59
N PRO A 17 49.23 8.75 21.41
CA PRO A 17 47.78 8.63 21.25
C PRO A 17 47.02 8.86 22.55
N GLU A 18 47.54 8.36 23.67
CA GLU A 18 46.93 8.54 25.00
C GLU A 18 46.98 10.01 25.43
N LEU A 19 48.11 10.69 25.16
CA LEU A 19 48.23 12.13 25.35
C LEU A 19 47.25 12.91 24.46
N LEU A 20 47.06 12.51 23.20
CA LEU A 20 46.05 13.13 22.33
C LEU A 20 44.64 12.98 22.91
N ILE A 21 44.29 11.78 23.38
CA ILE A 21 42.95 11.51 23.93
C ILE A 21 42.72 12.36 25.17
N SER A 22 43.65 12.35 26.14
CA SER A 22 43.56 13.17 27.34
C SER A 22 43.45 14.65 27.00
N LEU A 23 44.27 15.15 26.07
CA LEU A 23 44.25 16.55 25.67
C LEU A 23 42.92 16.93 24.98
N LEU A 24 42.35 16.04 24.16
CA LEU A 24 41.05 16.26 23.54
C LEU A 24 39.90 16.19 24.55
N GLU A 25 39.96 15.27 25.51
CA GLU A 25 38.95 15.15 26.57
C GLU A 25 38.98 16.36 27.52
N ASP A 26 40.17 16.92 27.79
CA ASP A 26 40.33 18.12 28.64
C ASP A 26 39.98 19.43 27.92
N ALA A 27 40.25 19.52 26.60
CA ALA A 27 40.11 20.77 25.85
C ALA A 27 38.77 20.92 25.10
N LEU A 28 38.06 19.82 24.81
CA LEU A 28 36.76 19.88 24.16
C LEU A 28 35.62 20.04 25.18
N PRO A 29 34.54 20.76 24.84
CA PRO A 29 33.38 20.84 25.72
C PRO A 29 32.64 19.50 25.84
N GLU A 30 31.84 19.34 26.90
CA GLU A 30 31.17 18.08 27.26
C GLU A 30 30.21 17.52 26.19
N ASP A 31 29.81 18.34 25.21
CA ASP A 31 28.96 17.93 24.11
C ASP A 31 29.70 17.16 23.01
N TYR A 32 31.03 17.06 23.09
CA TYR A 32 31.88 16.24 22.23
C TYR A 32 32.30 14.95 22.92
N ILE A 33 32.30 13.85 22.18
CA ILE A 33 32.69 12.54 22.69
C ILE A 33 33.89 12.04 21.91
N VAL A 34 34.99 11.82 22.63
CA VAL A 34 36.23 11.28 22.06
C VAL A 34 36.17 9.75 22.03
N VAL A 35 36.40 9.19 20.84
CA VAL A 35 36.50 7.75 20.59
C VAL A 35 37.98 7.43 20.37
N ALA A 36 38.62 6.96 21.44
CA ALA A 36 39.97 6.46 21.45
C ALA A 36 40.12 5.18 20.62
N ASN A 37 41.25 5.04 19.92
CA ASN A 37 41.66 3.82 19.21
C ASN A 37 40.56 3.18 18.35
N PRO A 38 39.92 3.94 17.44
CA PRO A 38 38.85 3.42 16.60
C PRO A 38 39.38 2.24 15.76
N HIS A 39 38.82 1.04 15.97
CA HIS A 39 39.35 -0.18 15.37
C HIS A 39 39.21 -0.20 13.84
N ALA A 40 40.29 0.16 13.13
CA ALA A 40 40.41 0.06 11.67
C ALA A 40 41.64 -0.79 11.29
N HIS A 41 41.43 -1.82 10.47
CA HIS A 41 42.33 -2.99 10.30
C HIS A 41 43.57 -2.74 9.43
N ARG A 42 43.58 -1.68 8.60
CA ARG A 42 44.74 -1.36 7.74
C ARG A 42 45.52 -0.16 8.22
N ARG A 43 44.82 0.91 8.62
CA ARG A 43 45.33 2.06 9.37
C ARG A 43 44.13 2.70 10.07
N ALA A 44 44.16 2.69 11.39
CA ALA A 44 43.16 3.35 12.21
C ALA A 44 43.49 4.85 12.27
N PRO A 45 42.47 5.73 12.20
CA PRO A 45 42.67 7.08 12.69
C PRO A 45 43.07 7.01 14.16
N ASP A 46 43.86 7.95 14.63
CA ASP A 46 44.36 7.93 16.00
C ASP A 46 43.23 8.26 17.00
N ALA A 47 42.28 9.10 16.59
CA ALA A 47 41.05 9.35 17.32
C ALA A 47 39.87 9.69 16.37
N ILE A 48 38.64 9.46 16.83
CA ILE A 48 37.43 10.03 16.23
C ILE A 48 36.73 10.88 17.28
N VAL A 49 36.36 12.11 16.95
CA VAL A 49 35.56 12.97 17.82
C VAL A 49 34.15 13.08 17.24
N VAL A 50 33.15 12.80 18.06
CA VAL A 50 31.73 12.93 17.71
C VAL A 50 31.18 14.19 18.37
N GLY A 51 30.91 15.22 17.58
CA GLY A 51 30.37 16.51 18.04
C GLY A 51 29.03 16.86 17.40
N PRO A 52 28.37 17.94 17.85
CA PRO A 52 27.10 18.39 17.27
C PRO A 52 27.22 18.82 15.81
N GLN A 53 28.41 19.27 15.37
CA GLN A 53 28.66 19.72 13.99
C GLN A 53 28.97 18.57 13.04
N GLY A 54 29.36 17.39 13.54
CA GLY A 54 29.71 16.26 12.69
C GLY A 54 30.63 15.24 13.36
N VAL A 55 31.24 14.40 12.52
CA VAL A 55 32.24 13.41 12.95
C VAL A 55 33.62 13.85 12.46
N PHE A 56 34.56 14.02 13.37
CA PHE A 56 35.92 14.45 13.08
C PHE A 56 36.86 13.27 13.20
N VAL A 57 37.64 13.02 12.15
CA VAL A 57 38.59 11.91 12.07
C VAL A 57 39.99 12.48 12.17
N VAL A 58 40.71 12.13 13.24
CA VAL A 58 42.00 12.73 13.60
C VAL A 58 43.15 11.78 13.25
N TYR A 59 44.17 12.32 12.59
CA TYR A 59 45.41 11.62 12.21
C TYR A 59 46.61 12.36 12.81
N ILE A 60 47.46 11.69 13.59
CA ILE A 60 48.70 12.23 14.15
C ILE A 60 49.86 11.90 13.21
N GLU A 61 50.55 12.91 12.68
CA GLU A 61 51.66 12.70 11.77
C GLU A 61 52.94 12.19 12.48
N GLY A 62 53.11 12.54 13.77
CA GLY A 62 54.28 12.21 14.59
C GLY A 62 54.57 10.72 14.81
N ARG A 63 53.60 9.84 14.59
CA ARG A 63 53.81 8.37 14.66
C ARG A 63 54.72 7.85 13.54
N ARG A 64 54.95 8.65 12.48
CA ARG A 64 55.72 8.26 11.29
C ARG A 64 57.20 8.68 11.39
N ARG A 65 57.95 8.02 12.28
CA ARG A 65 59.42 7.79 12.23
C ARG A 65 60.32 8.91 11.67
N GLU A 66 61.16 9.41 12.58
CA GLU A 66 62.50 10.01 12.44
C GLU A 66 62.84 10.69 11.10
N GLY A 67 62.86 12.03 11.14
CA GLY A 67 63.89 12.82 10.45
C GLY A 67 63.67 13.12 8.96
N GLY A 68 62.52 13.68 8.55
CA GLY A 68 62.45 14.23 7.19
C GLY A 68 61.30 15.20 6.98
N ALA A 69 61.64 16.44 6.62
CA ALA A 69 60.69 17.48 6.24
C ALA A 69 59.96 17.14 4.94
N TRP A 70 58.67 17.47 4.88
CA TRP A 70 57.82 17.24 3.70
C TRP A 70 57.88 18.41 2.71
N ARG A 71 57.72 18.09 1.42
CA ARG A 71 57.41 19.08 0.39
C ARG A 71 56.21 18.58 -0.40
N VAL A 72 55.09 19.28 -0.29
CA VAL A 72 53.88 18.99 -1.07
C VAL A 72 54.12 19.47 -2.51
N ARG A 73 54.15 18.56 -3.48
CA ARG A 73 54.28 18.91 -4.90
C ARG A 73 53.03 18.47 -5.65
N ARG A 74 52.05 19.38 -5.72
CA ARG A 74 50.79 19.48 -6.50
C ARG A 74 49.90 18.24 -6.77
N LYS A 75 50.35 16.99 -6.63
CA LYS A 75 49.55 15.74 -6.77
C LYS A 75 50.14 14.52 -6.02
N SER A 76 51.34 14.61 -5.44
CA SER A 76 51.92 13.52 -4.65
C SER A 76 52.69 14.03 -3.45
N TRP A 77 52.44 13.41 -2.30
CA TRP A 77 53.16 13.63 -1.05
C TRP A 77 54.51 12.91 -1.14
N LEU A 78 55.58 13.65 -1.45
CA LEU A 78 56.94 13.12 -1.55
C LEU A 78 57.70 13.41 -0.25
N LYS A 79 58.13 12.35 0.45
CA LYS A 79 59.04 12.48 1.61
C LYS A 79 60.46 12.59 1.08
N ARG A 80 61.17 13.68 1.34
CA ARG A 80 62.61 13.76 1.07
C ARG A 80 63.34 13.19 2.29
N ARG A 81 64.03 12.06 2.15
CA ARG A 81 64.97 11.63 3.20
C ARG A 81 66.04 12.71 3.37
N LEU A 82 66.58 12.86 4.58
CA LEU A 82 67.79 13.65 4.82
C LEU A 82 68.96 13.21 3.90
N SER A 83 68.97 11.95 3.45
CA SER A 83 69.91 11.39 2.47
C SER A 83 69.58 11.69 0.99
N GLY A 84 68.63 12.58 0.69
CA GLY A 84 68.34 13.05 -0.67
C GLY A 84 67.37 12.19 -1.51
N GLY A 85 67.06 10.95 -1.10
CA GLY A 85 66.11 10.08 -1.79
C GLY A 85 64.64 10.43 -1.50
N ALA A 86 63.81 10.55 -2.54
CA ALA A 86 62.37 10.75 -2.39
C ALA A 86 61.65 9.39 -2.28
N ILE A 87 60.91 9.16 -1.18
CA ILE A 87 60.04 7.98 -1.05
C ILE A 87 58.60 8.42 -1.33
N PRO A 88 57.87 7.75 -2.24
CA PRO A 88 56.44 7.98 -2.40
C PRO A 88 55.75 7.58 -1.10
N SER A 89 55.22 8.56 -0.38
CA SER A 89 54.44 8.27 0.81
C SER A 89 53.07 7.74 0.41
N SER A 90 52.54 6.79 1.18
CA SER A 90 51.16 6.35 1.05
C SER A 90 50.23 7.57 1.12
N ASN A 91 49.43 7.74 0.07
CA ASN A 91 48.59 8.89 -0.16
C ASN A 91 47.57 9.06 0.98
N LEU A 92 47.83 9.98 1.91
CA LEU A 92 46.93 10.26 3.04
C LEU A 92 45.51 10.61 2.55
N ALA A 93 45.39 11.22 1.37
CA ALA A 93 44.12 11.48 0.72
C ALA A 93 43.35 10.20 0.34
N GLU A 94 44.01 9.15 -0.13
CA GLU A 94 43.36 7.87 -0.39
C GLU A 94 42.92 7.20 0.91
N GLU A 95 43.75 7.29 1.94
CA GLU A 95 43.48 6.73 3.25
C GLU A 95 42.25 7.37 3.91
N ALA A 96 42.22 8.71 3.95
CA ALA A 96 41.08 9.46 4.45
C ALA A 96 39.81 9.19 3.64
N ARG A 97 39.91 9.10 2.30
CA ARG A 97 38.77 8.74 1.44
C ARG A 97 38.25 7.33 1.76
N SER A 98 39.14 6.37 2.00
CA SER A 98 38.79 5.01 2.39
C SER A 98 38.05 5.00 3.73
N VAL A 99 38.62 5.67 4.75
CA VAL A 99 38.01 5.84 6.07
C VAL A 99 36.66 6.54 5.98
N ALA A 100 36.55 7.63 5.23
CA ALA A 100 35.29 8.34 5.03
C ALA A 100 34.22 7.45 4.37
N HIS A 101 34.61 6.67 3.37
CA HIS A 101 33.70 5.77 2.67
C HIS A 101 33.16 4.69 3.62
N GLU A 102 34.04 4.10 4.42
CA GLU A 102 33.68 3.07 5.39
C GLU A 102 32.84 3.62 6.53
N LEU A 103 33.21 4.78 7.08
CA LEU A 103 32.44 5.45 8.13
C LEU A 103 31.05 5.82 7.63
N ARG A 104 30.91 6.30 6.38
CA ARG A 104 29.58 6.53 5.76
C ARG A 104 28.80 5.25 5.57
N SER A 105 29.47 4.15 5.23
CA SER A 105 28.84 2.83 5.09
C SER A 105 28.31 2.35 6.43
N PHE A 106 29.12 2.47 7.49
CA PHE A 106 28.76 2.16 8.86
C PHE A 106 27.59 3.00 9.36
N LEU A 107 27.64 4.33 9.16
CA LEU A 107 26.57 5.25 9.52
C LEU A 107 25.27 4.90 8.80
N ARG A 108 25.31 4.64 7.49
CA ARG A 108 24.12 4.27 6.72
C ARG A 108 23.45 2.98 7.21
N GLU A 109 24.24 2.06 7.72
CA GLU A 109 23.75 0.77 8.21
C GLU A 109 23.20 0.86 9.62
N ARG A 110 23.93 1.50 10.54
CA ARG A 110 23.58 1.52 11.96
C ARG A 110 22.68 2.69 12.33
N PHE A 111 22.79 3.78 11.60
CA PHE A 111 22.08 5.02 11.83
C PHE A 111 21.55 5.57 10.49
N PRO A 112 20.60 4.88 9.82
CA PRO A 112 20.19 5.21 8.45
C PRO A 112 19.62 6.64 8.29
N ALA A 113 19.09 7.20 9.36
CA ALA A 113 18.62 8.59 9.42
C ALA A 113 19.76 9.62 9.55
N LEU A 114 20.93 9.21 10.04
CA LEU A 114 22.08 10.07 10.26
C LEU A 114 22.92 10.23 8.99
N ARG A 115 23.22 11.48 8.64
CA ARG A 115 24.14 11.85 7.56
C ARG A 115 25.07 12.98 8.00
N PRO A 116 25.81 12.83 9.11
CA PRO A 116 26.69 13.88 9.59
C PRO A 116 27.80 14.15 8.57
N PRO A 117 28.26 15.41 8.43
CA PRO A 117 29.50 15.69 7.73
C PRO A 117 30.66 14.98 8.43
N ILE A 118 31.63 14.54 7.64
CA ILE A 118 32.85 13.88 8.13
C ILE A 118 34.01 14.79 7.78
N TYR A 119 34.72 15.27 8.79
CA TYR A 119 35.87 16.15 8.68
C TYR A 119 37.14 15.36 8.95
N HIS A 120 38.18 15.56 8.15
CA HIS A 120 39.48 14.91 8.35
C HIS A 120 40.49 15.95 8.85
N MET A 121 41.09 15.67 10.00
CA MET A 121 42.06 16.54 10.66
C MET A 121 43.40 15.86 10.75
N VAL A 122 44.44 16.55 10.30
CA VAL A 122 45.83 16.06 10.32
C VAL A 122 46.61 16.94 11.29
N VAL A 123 47.10 16.32 12.36
CA VAL A 123 47.83 16.99 13.41
C VAL A 123 49.32 17.00 13.07
N LEU A 124 49.85 18.21 12.87
CA LEU A 124 51.24 18.49 12.53
C LEU A 124 52.00 19.07 13.73
N SER A 125 53.33 18.93 13.73
CA SER A 125 54.20 19.68 14.64
C SER A 125 54.22 21.17 14.23
N GLN A 126 54.39 22.08 15.20
CA GLN A 126 54.33 23.54 14.99
C GLN A 126 55.23 24.02 13.83
N SER A 127 56.42 23.43 13.69
CA SER A 127 57.39 23.77 12.63
C SER A 127 56.94 23.41 11.21
N ASP A 128 55.99 22.49 11.06
CA ASP A 128 55.51 22.03 9.76
C ASP A 128 54.31 22.83 9.25
N VAL A 129 53.54 23.44 10.16
CA VAL A 129 52.32 24.20 9.83
C VAL A 129 52.63 25.50 9.09
N GLU A 130 53.67 26.24 9.49
CA GLU A 130 54.06 27.50 8.84
C GLU A 130 54.40 27.33 7.35
N ARG A 131 54.75 26.11 6.91
CA ARG A 131 55.10 25.80 5.53
C ARG A 131 53.92 25.41 4.65
N GLN A 132 52.74 25.15 5.23
CA GLN A 132 51.57 24.64 4.51
C GLN A 132 50.39 25.63 4.49
N ASN A 133 50.59 26.82 3.92
CA ASN A 133 49.48 27.74 3.59
C ASN A 133 48.64 27.28 2.38
N HIS A 134 48.58 25.98 2.08
CA HIS A 134 47.75 25.43 1.00
C HIS A 134 46.76 24.43 1.58
N GLN A 135 45.50 24.87 1.73
CA GLN A 135 44.38 23.96 1.98
C GLN A 135 44.23 23.02 0.77
N GLU A 136 44.62 21.76 0.94
CA GLU A 136 44.19 20.70 0.02
C GLU A 136 42.71 20.39 0.27
N ALA A 137 41.94 20.24 -0.81
CA ALA A 137 40.50 20.04 -0.73
C ALA A 137 40.13 18.80 0.11
N GLY A 138 39.66 19.04 1.34
CA GLY A 138 39.10 18.02 2.24
C GLY A 138 39.90 17.70 3.51
N PHE A 139 41.03 18.35 3.76
CA PHE A 139 41.80 18.19 5.01
C PHE A 139 41.98 19.51 5.77
N HIS A 140 41.97 19.41 7.09
CA HIS A 140 42.32 20.49 8.00
C HIS A 140 43.63 20.14 8.70
N PHE A 141 44.69 20.87 8.37
CA PHE A 141 45.98 20.75 9.03
C PHE A 141 45.97 21.64 10.28
N VAL A 142 46.26 21.05 11.43
CA VAL A 142 46.16 21.71 12.74
C VAL A 142 47.36 21.33 13.60
N THR A 143 47.74 22.18 14.55
CA THR A 143 48.68 21.79 15.62
C THR A 143 47.92 21.10 16.74
N MET A 144 48.63 20.41 17.63
CA MET A 144 48.02 19.86 18.86
C MET A 144 47.29 20.96 19.65
N ASP A 145 47.91 22.13 19.81
CA ASP A 145 47.35 23.24 20.60
C ASP A 145 46.10 23.86 19.98
N THR A 146 45.96 23.79 18.64
CA THR A 146 44.84 24.40 17.90
C THR A 146 43.77 23.38 17.50
N LEU A 147 43.97 22.09 17.79
CA LEU A 147 43.06 21.02 17.37
C LEU A 147 41.66 21.18 17.98
N ALA A 148 41.55 21.45 19.28
CA ALA A 148 40.27 21.64 19.95
C ALA A 148 39.51 22.87 19.42
N GLU A 149 40.23 23.97 19.17
CA GLU A 149 39.67 25.18 18.56
C GLU A 149 39.21 24.91 17.12
N ALA A 150 39.96 24.13 16.34
CA ALA A 150 39.58 23.76 14.98
C ALA A 150 38.33 22.86 14.95
N VAL A 151 38.18 21.93 15.90
CA VAL A 151 36.99 21.09 16.06
C VAL A 151 35.75 21.93 16.43
N THR A 152 35.90 22.89 17.33
CA THR A 152 34.78 23.70 17.85
C THR A 152 34.39 24.87 16.92
N SER A 153 35.34 25.44 16.18
CA SER A 153 35.09 26.55 15.25
C SER A 153 34.45 26.14 13.93
N MET A 154 34.40 24.84 13.63
CA MET A 154 33.90 24.33 12.37
C MET A 154 32.38 24.51 12.28
N LYS A 155 31.92 25.44 11.43
CA LYS A 155 30.47 25.70 11.27
C LYS A 155 29.74 24.48 10.68
N PRO A 156 28.61 24.05 11.28
CA PRO A 156 27.79 22.98 10.71
C PRO A 156 27.30 23.43 9.33
N SER A 157 27.58 22.63 8.29
CA SER A 157 27.22 23.01 6.93
C SER A 157 25.70 23.01 6.69
N TYR A 158 24.92 22.31 7.52
CA TYR A 158 23.45 22.23 7.52
C TYR A 158 22.92 21.86 8.92
N GLU A 159 21.59 21.88 9.08
CA GLU A 159 20.83 21.54 10.30
C GLU A 159 21.53 20.44 11.15
N PRO A 160 21.82 20.69 12.43
CA PRO A 160 22.70 19.84 13.24
C PRO A 160 22.08 18.46 13.50
N THR A 161 22.35 17.52 12.58
CA THR A 161 21.87 16.12 12.62
C THR A 161 22.30 15.35 13.88
N LEU A 162 23.34 15.82 14.58
CA LEU A 162 23.85 15.25 15.82
C LEU A 162 23.59 16.15 17.03
N SER A 163 22.51 16.95 17.06
CA SER A 163 22.19 17.82 18.21
C SER A 163 21.85 17.05 19.49
N ASP A 164 21.26 15.86 19.35
CA ASP A 164 20.87 15.01 20.48
C ASP A 164 22.11 14.33 21.10
N ARG A 165 22.34 14.58 22.39
CA ARG A 165 23.44 14.00 23.18
C ARG A 165 23.36 12.48 23.22
N HIS A 166 22.18 11.90 23.40
CA HIS A 166 22.03 10.44 23.47
C HIS A 166 22.38 9.77 22.14
N LEU A 167 22.06 10.42 21.03
CA LEU A 167 22.42 9.93 19.71
C LEU A 167 23.94 9.98 19.47
N ARG A 168 24.62 11.02 19.99
CA ARG A 168 26.10 11.11 19.96
C ARG A 168 26.74 10.02 20.81
N GLU A 169 26.23 9.79 22.03
CA GLU A 169 26.70 8.71 22.92
C GLU A 169 26.53 7.34 22.27
N ALA A 170 25.36 7.08 21.66
CA ALA A 170 25.09 5.84 20.94
C ALA A 170 26.03 5.65 19.74
N LEU A 171 26.31 6.71 18.98
CA LEU A 171 27.24 6.67 17.86
C LEU A 171 28.69 6.44 18.34
N ALA A 172 29.13 7.15 19.37
CA ALA A 172 30.47 7.01 19.93
C ALA A 172 30.70 5.61 20.49
N THR A 173 29.73 5.07 21.22
CA THR A 173 29.74 3.70 21.73
C THR A 173 29.81 2.70 20.58
N ALA A 174 29.01 2.90 19.52
CA ALA A 174 29.03 2.02 18.36
C ALA A 174 30.37 2.06 17.59
N LEU A 175 31.03 3.22 17.52
CA LEU A 175 32.35 3.36 16.90
C LEU A 175 33.48 2.77 17.74
N ARG A 176 33.35 2.80 19.08
CA ARG A 176 34.29 2.21 20.03
C ARG A 176 34.20 0.68 20.05
N ASP A 177 32.99 0.16 20.23
CA ASP A 177 32.78 -1.25 20.54
C ASP A 177 32.75 -2.15 19.31
N ARG A 178 32.55 -1.57 18.12
CA ARG A 178 32.44 -2.36 16.88
C ARG A 178 33.47 -1.95 15.84
N PRO A 179 34.18 -2.94 15.27
CA PRO A 179 34.98 -2.69 14.08
C PRO A 179 34.04 -2.31 12.94
N TRP A 180 34.14 -1.07 12.48
CA TRP A 180 33.38 -0.54 11.34
C TRP A 180 34.06 -0.85 10.01
N MET A 181 35.31 -1.34 10.05
CA MET A 181 35.96 -2.02 8.93
C MET A 181 35.59 -3.52 8.90
N PRO A 182 35.37 -4.11 7.70
CA PRO A 182 35.24 -5.55 7.57
C PRO A 182 36.54 -6.22 8.06
N ARG A 183 36.48 -6.87 9.21
CA ARG A 183 37.60 -7.69 9.71
C ARG A 183 37.85 -8.77 8.68
N ARG A 184 39.05 -8.74 8.09
CA ARG A 184 39.49 -9.82 7.20
C ARG A 184 39.59 -11.06 8.07
N ALA A 185 38.87 -12.10 7.68
CA ALA A 185 38.91 -13.38 8.34
C ALA A 185 40.35 -13.93 8.31
N SER A 186 40.76 -14.59 9.41
CA SER A 186 42.03 -15.31 9.49
C SER A 186 42.14 -16.34 8.38
N GLU A 187 41.02 -16.99 8.05
CA GLU A 187 40.89 -17.95 6.98
C GLU A 187 39.72 -17.61 6.05
N PRO A 188 39.88 -17.74 4.73
CA PRO A 188 38.79 -17.48 3.80
C PRO A 188 37.70 -18.52 3.95
N PHE A 189 36.43 -18.09 3.97
CA PHE A 189 35.32 -19.01 3.81
C PHE A 189 35.21 -19.42 2.33
N ILE A 190 35.16 -20.71 2.06
CA ILE A 190 35.13 -21.26 0.70
C ILE A 190 33.73 -21.79 0.41
N PHE A 191 33.03 -21.12 -0.51
CA PHE A 191 31.74 -21.59 -1.02
C PHE A 191 31.90 -22.59 -2.15
N ARG A 192 30.90 -23.46 -2.34
CA ARG A 192 30.92 -24.48 -3.40
C ARG A 192 30.77 -23.88 -4.80
N SER A 193 29.97 -22.83 -4.96
CA SER A 193 29.72 -22.18 -6.25
C SER A 193 30.64 -20.97 -6.50
N GLY A 194 30.91 -20.67 -7.77
CA GLY A 194 31.52 -19.40 -8.19
C GLY A 194 33.03 -19.36 -8.47
N GLY A 195 33.72 -20.50 -8.48
CA GLY A 195 35.11 -20.60 -8.96
C GLY A 195 35.18 -21.02 -10.44
N LEU A 196 36.07 -20.41 -11.23
CA LEU A 196 36.19 -20.64 -12.69
C LEU A 196 36.62 -22.08 -13.08
N LEU A 197 36.93 -22.93 -12.09
CA LEU A 197 37.36 -24.32 -12.25
C LEU A 197 36.87 -25.21 -11.09
N GLY A 198 35.71 -24.89 -10.50
CA GLY A 198 35.19 -25.64 -9.34
C GLY A 198 35.97 -25.41 -8.03
N SER A 199 36.94 -24.49 -8.01
CA SER A 199 37.74 -24.13 -6.83
C SER A 199 36.98 -23.39 -5.72
N GLY A 200 35.67 -23.17 -5.93
CA GLY A 200 34.81 -22.45 -4.99
C GLY A 200 35.09 -20.95 -4.92
N LYS A 201 34.12 -20.16 -4.46
CA LYS A 201 34.33 -18.74 -4.20
C LYS A 201 34.90 -18.54 -2.81
N LYS A 202 36.11 -17.99 -2.74
CA LYS A 202 36.73 -17.57 -1.47
C LYS A 202 36.22 -16.19 -1.07
N VAL A 203 35.67 -16.07 0.13
CA VAL A 203 35.33 -14.77 0.74
C VAL A 203 36.16 -14.58 2.01
N TRP A 204 36.60 -13.35 2.23
CA TRP A 204 37.49 -13.02 3.34
C TRP A 204 36.81 -12.21 4.43
N ASP A 205 35.51 -11.97 4.32
CA ASP A 205 34.77 -11.18 5.29
C ASP A 205 33.34 -11.70 5.43
N VAL A 206 32.77 -11.53 6.63
CA VAL A 206 31.44 -12.04 6.99
C VAL A 206 30.35 -11.42 6.11
N ARG A 207 30.49 -10.15 5.72
CA ARG A 207 29.50 -9.47 4.88
C ARG A 207 29.51 -10.01 3.46
N ALA A 208 30.67 -10.34 2.91
CA ALA A 208 30.83 -10.96 1.61
C ALA A 208 30.31 -12.39 1.63
N ALA A 209 30.47 -13.11 2.75
CA ALA A 209 29.83 -14.41 2.96
C ALA A 209 28.31 -14.30 2.88
N ILE A 210 27.71 -13.44 3.71
CA ILE A 210 26.25 -13.20 3.74
C ILE A 210 25.72 -12.73 2.39
N ARG A 211 26.41 -11.77 1.74
CA ARG A 211 26.06 -11.28 0.39
C ARG A 211 26.15 -12.37 -0.67
N HIS A 212 27.10 -13.30 -0.53
CA HIS A 212 27.21 -14.43 -1.45
C HIS A 212 26.07 -15.42 -1.24
N MET A 213 25.74 -15.76 0.01
CA MET A 213 24.61 -16.62 0.37
C MET A 213 23.27 -16.05 -0.10
N ASP A 214 23.07 -14.73 -0.02
CA ASP A 214 21.85 -14.09 -0.52
C ASP A 214 21.71 -14.21 -2.05
N ARG A 215 22.83 -14.18 -2.78
CA ARG A 215 22.86 -14.35 -4.24
C ARG A 215 22.82 -15.82 -4.68
N HIS A 216 23.36 -16.72 -3.86
CA HIS A 216 23.49 -18.15 -4.13
C HIS A 216 22.93 -18.93 -2.92
N PRO A 217 21.59 -18.99 -2.79
CA PRO A 217 20.95 -19.55 -1.60
C PRO A 217 21.29 -21.02 -1.37
N GLU A 218 21.54 -21.79 -2.43
CA GLU A 218 21.87 -23.22 -2.31
C GLU A 218 23.18 -23.45 -1.55
N ASP A 219 24.19 -22.59 -1.76
CA ASP A 219 25.43 -22.64 -1.00
C ASP A 219 25.20 -22.26 0.46
N GLY A 220 24.40 -21.21 0.70
CA GLY A 220 24.04 -20.79 2.05
C GLY A 220 23.33 -21.88 2.83
N ILE A 221 22.36 -22.55 2.20
CA ILE A 221 21.63 -23.68 2.77
C ILE A 221 22.59 -24.82 3.13
N TYR A 222 23.49 -25.19 2.21
CA TYR A 222 24.45 -26.26 2.43
C TYR A 222 25.34 -25.98 3.64
N HIS A 223 25.95 -24.79 3.68
CA HIS A 223 26.90 -24.43 4.72
C HIS A 223 26.26 -24.20 6.08
N LEU A 224 25.02 -23.68 6.09
CA LEU A 224 24.22 -23.50 7.29
C LEU A 224 23.86 -24.87 7.90
N ARG A 225 23.28 -25.78 7.10
CA ARG A 225 22.86 -27.12 7.57
C ARG A 225 24.02 -28.00 8.04
N ASN A 226 25.17 -27.93 7.38
CA ASN A 226 26.33 -28.73 7.75
C ASN A 226 27.15 -28.12 8.91
N GLY A 227 26.73 -26.99 9.48
CA GLY A 227 27.41 -26.33 10.60
C GLY A 227 28.74 -25.64 10.25
N THR A 228 29.24 -25.81 9.02
CA THR A 228 30.50 -25.19 8.56
C THR A 228 30.49 -23.67 8.67
N LEU A 229 29.34 -23.03 8.41
CA LEU A 229 29.19 -21.59 8.57
C LEU A 229 29.29 -21.16 10.03
N ALA A 230 28.58 -21.85 10.93
CA ALA A 230 28.59 -21.52 12.35
C ALA A 230 29.99 -21.65 12.95
N ARG A 231 30.71 -22.73 12.62
CA ARG A 231 32.09 -22.95 13.05
C ARG A 231 33.01 -21.82 12.56
N TRP A 232 32.96 -21.49 11.27
CA TRP A 232 33.79 -20.42 10.72
C TRP A 232 33.48 -19.07 11.38
N LEU A 233 32.20 -18.72 11.58
CA LEU A 233 31.81 -17.47 12.27
C LEU A 233 32.37 -17.40 13.69
N ASP A 234 32.37 -18.51 14.42
CA ASP A 234 32.90 -18.62 15.78
C ASP A 234 34.43 -18.38 15.81
N GLU A 235 35.16 -19.02 14.88
CA GLU A 235 36.60 -18.83 14.68
C GLU A 235 36.98 -17.39 14.31
N GLN A 236 36.10 -16.69 13.56
CA GLN A 236 36.28 -15.28 13.24
C GLN A 236 35.89 -14.32 14.37
N GLY A 237 35.50 -14.85 15.54
CA GLY A 237 35.06 -14.07 16.70
C GLY A 237 33.64 -13.51 16.58
N ALA A 238 32.86 -13.95 15.59
CA ALA A 238 31.46 -13.56 15.40
C ALA A 238 30.51 -14.53 16.14
N ARG A 239 30.75 -14.75 17.44
CA ARG A 239 30.05 -15.74 18.28
C ARG A 239 28.52 -15.62 18.20
N HIS A 240 27.99 -14.40 18.27
CA HIS A 240 26.54 -14.14 18.14
C HIS A 240 25.94 -14.62 16.82
N LEU A 241 26.67 -14.51 15.69
CA LEU A 241 26.19 -15.02 14.40
C LEU A 241 26.33 -16.55 14.32
N ALA A 242 27.34 -17.12 14.96
CA ALA A 242 27.50 -18.57 15.06
C ALA A 242 26.37 -19.20 15.89
N GLU A 243 26.00 -18.58 17.01
CA GLU A 243 24.83 -18.95 17.82
C GLU A 243 23.54 -18.82 17.03
N LEU A 244 23.29 -17.68 16.38
CA LEU A 244 22.14 -17.49 15.49
C LEU A 244 22.06 -18.58 14.41
N ALA A 245 23.17 -18.93 13.77
CA ALA A 245 23.22 -19.99 12.77
C ALA A 245 22.83 -21.35 13.36
N ARG A 246 23.34 -21.69 14.56
CA ARG A 246 23.00 -22.94 15.27
C ARG A 246 21.53 -22.95 15.67
N ASP A 247 21.00 -21.85 16.19
CA ASP A 247 19.62 -21.74 16.64
C ASP A 247 18.62 -21.85 15.50
N VAL A 248 18.92 -21.21 14.36
CA VAL A 248 18.10 -21.37 13.15
C VAL A 248 18.10 -22.83 12.68
N VAL A 249 19.25 -23.52 12.66
CA VAL A 249 19.30 -24.94 12.26
C VAL A 249 18.56 -25.86 13.23
N ARG A 250 18.45 -25.49 14.51
CA ARG A 250 17.64 -26.21 15.50
C ARG A 250 16.13 -26.08 15.25
N GLN A 251 15.68 -25.05 14.54
CA GLN A 251 14.28 -24.90 14.15
C GLN A 251 13.91 -26.04 13.18
N ARG A 252 12.86 -26.80 13.52
CA ARG A 252 12.39 -27.94 12.72
C ARG A 252 11.55 -27.48 11.52
N GLU A 253 12.17 -26.76 10.59
CA GLU A 253 11.51 -26.32 9.36
C GLU A 253 11.70 -27.30 8.21
N THR A 254 10.63 -27.52 7.46
CA THR A 254 10.63 -28.47 6.33
C THR A 254 11.34 -27.89 5.11
N ASP A 255 11.25 -26.57 4.90
CA ASP A 255 11.87 -25.89 3.77
C ASP A 255 13.19 -25.22 4.20
N PRO A 256 14.35 -25.68 3.69
CA PRO A 256 15.65 -25.13 4.08
C PRO A 256 15.85 -23.66 3.67
N ARG A 257 15.07 -23.15 2.71
CA ARG A 257 15.12 -21.73 2.32
C ARG A 257 14.57 -20.82 3.40
N ILE A 258 13.63 -21.31 4.21
CA ILE A 258 13.12 -20.60 5.39
C ILE A 258 14.25 -20.40 6.39
N LEU A 259 15.00 -21.48 6.69
CA LEU A 259 16.16 -21.42 7.60
C LEU A 259 17.20 -20.40 7.12
N LEU A 260 17.61 -20.48 5.86
CA LEU A 260 18.58 -19.53 5.32
C LEU A 260 18.07 -18.08 5.45
N GLU A 261 16.83 -17.82 5.07
CA GLU A 261 16.29 -16.46 5.12
C GLU A 261 16.15 -15.95 6.57
N THR A 262 15.71 -16.78 7.51
CA THR A 262 15.67 -16.44 8.94
C THR A 262 17.06 -16.06 9.45
N PHE A 263 18.09 -16.83 9.11
CA PHE A 263 19.48 -16.51 9.43
C PHE A 263 19.89 -15.17 8.80
N LEU A 264 19.67 -14.99 7.50
CA LEU A 264 20.04 -13.78 6.78
C LEU A 264 19.37 -12.53 7.40
N ILE A 265 18.07 -12.57 7.65
CA ILE A 265 17.34 -11.46 8.31
C ILE A 265 17.89 -11.22 9.73
N GLY A 266 18.10 -12.29 10.51
CA GLY A 266 18.62 -12.20 11.87
C GLY A 266 20.02 -11.59 11.97
N THR A 267 20.82 -11.66 10.91
CA THR A 267 22.12 -10.96 10.88
C THR A 267 22.00 -9.43 10.90
N GLY A 268 20.84 -8.89 10.47
CA GLY A 268 20.65 -7.45 10.23
C GLY A 268 21.48 -6.88 9.07
N LEU A 269 22.24 -7.71 8.34
CA LEU A 269 23.14 -7.29 7.27
C LEU A 269 22.49 -7.35 5.88
N VAL A 270 21.25 -7.84 5.79
CA VAL A 270 20.46 -7.82 4.56
C VAL A 270 19.07 -7.21 4.80
N PRO A 271 18.51 -6.47 3.83
CA PRO A 271 17.17 -5.94 3.95
C PRO A 271 16.14 -7.09 3.95
N ARG A 272 15.03 -6.95 4.68
CA ARG A 272 13.92 -7.93 4.64
C ARG A 272 13.31 -8.04 3.23
N PRO A 273 12.73 -9.21 2.85
CA PRO A 273 12.03 -9.36 1.60
C PRO A 273 10.83 -8.41 1.53
N ARG A 274 10.39 -8.02 0.33
CA ARG A 274 9.20 -7.17 0.19
C ARG A 274 7.94 -8.02 0.03
N LEU A 275 6.86 -7.61 0.67
CA LEU A 275 5.56 -8.26 0.60
C LEU A 275 4.57 -7.43 -0.24
N SER A 276 3.84 -8.09 -1.12
CA SER A 276 2.77 -7.51 -1.93
C SER A 276 1.46 -8.26 -1.67
N ILE A 277 0.48 -7.57 -1.11
CA ILE A 277 -0.85 -8.11 -0.78
C ILE A 277 -1.90 -7.47 -1.68
N LYS A 278 -2.77 -8.28 -2.28
CA LYS A 278 -3.90 -7.82 -3.11
C LYS A 278 -5.17 -8.65 -2.84
N PRO A 279 -6.31 -8.03 -2.52
CA PRO A 279 -6.50 -6.60 -2.23
C PRO A 279 -5.94 -6.20 -0.86
N ARG A 280 -5.74 -4.90 -0.61
CA ARG A 280 -5.30 -4.37 0.71
C ARG A 280 -6.40 -4.38 1.77
N GLN A 281 -7.66 -4.48 1.34
CA GLN A 281 -8.84 -4.58 2.19
C GLN A 281 -9.80 -5.57 1.56
N LEU A 282 -10.42 -6.41 2.39
CA LEU A 282 -11.46 -7.34 1.95
C LEU A 282 -12.82 -6.81 2.39
N ASP A 283 -13.62 -6.37 1.42
CA ASP A 283 -15.00 -5.96 1.66
C ASP A 283 -15.95 -7.02 1.10
N PHE A 284 -16.68 -7.68 1.99
CA PHE A 284 -17.71 -8.67 1.64
C PHE A 284 -19.08 -8.02 1.38
N GLY A 285 -19.20 -6.71 1.62
CA GLY A 285 -20.43 -5.96 1.46
C GLY A 285 -21.52 -6.45 2.41
N TYR A 286 -22.73 -6.61 1.88
CA TYR A 286 -23.88 -7.09 2.65
C TYR A 286 -24.06 -8.59 2.47
N LEU A 287 -24.16 -9.32 3.58
CA LEU A 287 -24.47 -10.74 3.65
C LEU A 287 -25.74 -10.95 4.47
N LEU A 288 -26.55 -11.94 4.09
CA LEU A 288 -27.68 -12.37 4.91
C LEU A 288 -27.17 -13.11 6.15
N SER A 289 -27.90 -13.03 7.27
CA SER A 289 -27.70 -13.92 8.42
C SER A 289 -27.71 -15.39 7.98
N GLY A 290 -26.68 -16.16 8.37
CA GLY A 290 -26.49 -17.57 7.98
C GLY A 290 -25.93 -17.80 6.56
N GLN A 291 -25.57 -16.75 5.82
CA GLN A 291 -24.92 -16.86 4.51
C GLN A 291 -23.39 -16.89 4.63
N THR A 292 -22.73 -17.73 3.84
CA THR A 292 -21.25 -17.78 3.78
C THR A 292 -20.69 -16.89 2.67
N GLY A 293 -19.89 -15.88 3.00
CA GLY A 293 -19.17 -15.05 2.05
C GLY A 293 -17.84 -15.68 1.62
N THR A 294 -17.40 -15.48 0.37
CA THR A 294 -16.05 -15.87 -0.08
C THR A 294 -15.35 -14.74 -0.85
N ALA A 295 -14.07 -14.53 -0.57
CA ALA A 295 -13.19 -13.59 -1.27
C ALA A 295 -11.81 -14.21 -1.49
N THR A 296 -11.07 -13.75 -2.50
CA THR A 296 -9.70 -14.22 -2.76
C THR A 296 -8.70 -13.17 -2.31
N LEU A 297 -7.67 -13.62 -1.59
CA LEU A 297 -6.55 -12.81 -1.11
C LEU A 297 -5.26 -13.36 -1.72
N ARG A 298 -4.57 -12.52 -2.49
CA ARG A 298 -3.30 -12.86 -3.11
C ARG A 298 -2.15 -12.24 -2.31
N VAL A 299 -1.24 -13.10 -1.85
CA VAL A 299 -0.03 -12.72 -1.11
C VAL A 299 1.17 -13.16 -1.93
N CYS A 300 2.04 -12.23 -2.31
CA CYS A 300 3.22 -12.55 -3.12
C CYS A 300 4.45 -11.74 -2.73
N LYS A 301 5.62 -12.24 -3.12
CA LYS A 301 6.88 -11.51 -3.01
C LYS A 301 6.85 -10.28 -3.93
N GLY A 302 7.13 -9.12 -3.37
CA GLY A 302 7.34 -7.87 -4.10
C GLY A 302 8.69 -7.85 -4.82
N ARG A 303 8.97 -6.76 -5.55
CA ARG A 303 10.28 -6.58 -6.20
C ARG A 303 11.38 -6.48 -5.14
N GLY A 304 12.40 -7.34 -5.21
CA GLY A 304 13.53 -7.32 -4.29
C GLY A 304 14.14 -8.70 -4.04
N ARG A 305 15.07 -8.75 -3.09
CA ARG A 305 15.80 -9.95 -2.68
C ARG A 305 14.99 -10.82 -1.70
N GLY A 306 15.58 -11.95 -1.30
CA GLY A 306 15.12 -12.78 -0.19
C GLY A 306 14.02 -13.79 -0.52
N TYR A 307 13.79 -14.71 0.41
CA TYR A 307 12.75 -15.72 0.35
C TYR A 307 11.55 -15.29 1.20
N LEU A 308 10.36 -15.19 0.62
CA LEU A 308 9.17 -14.78 1.35
C LEU A 308 8.47 -16.00 1.95
N PHE A 309 8.23 -16.00 3.26
CA PHE A 309 7.42 -17.01 3.93
C PHE A 309 6.63 -16.38 5.08
N GLY A 310 5.58 -17.06 5.53
CA GLY A 310 4.75 -16.56 6.62
C GLY A 310 3.48 -17.38 6.87
N VAL A 311 2.69 -16.87 7.81
CA VAL A 311 1.40 -17.42 8.21
C VAL A 311 0.33 -16.32 8.26
N LEU A 312 -0.90 -16.70 7.90
CA LEU A 312 -2.10 -15.89 7.94
C LEU A 312 -2.91 -16.30 9.17
N GLN A 313 -3.11 -15.35 10.07
CA GLN A 313 -3.94 -15.52 11.26
C GLN A 313 -5.20 -14.65 11.15
N THR A 314 -6.32 -15.11 11.69
CA THR A 314 -7.59 -14.36 11.70
C THR A 314 -7.90 -13.86 13.10
N SER A 315 -8.39 -12.62 13.23
CA SER A 315 -8.71 -12.04 14.53
C SER A 315 -9.98 -12.60 15.19
N VAL A 316 -10.78 -13.39 14.46
CA VAL A 316 -12.13 -13.83 14.85
C VAL A 316 -12.46 -15.21 14.27
N PRO A 317 -13.29 -16.04 14.96
CA PRO A 317 -13.56 -17.42 14.55
C PRO A 317 -14.51 -17.56 13.34
N TRP A 318 -15.34 -16.55 13.08
CA TRP A 318 -16.25 -16.55 11.93
C TRP A 318 -15.55 -16.26 10.60
N LEU A 319 -14.27 -15.86 10.64
CA LEU A 319 -13.42 -15.60 9.48
C LEU A 319 -12.39 -16.73 9.36
N ARG A 320 -12.34 -17.38 8.19
CA ARG A 320 -11.40 -18.45 7.87
C ARG A 320 -10.60 -18.13 6.62
N VAL A 321 -9.32 -18.49 6.61
CA VAL A 321 -8.41 -18.30 5.49
C VAL A 321 -7.75 -19.62 5.16
N GLU A 322 -7.82 -20.05 3.90
CA GLU A 322 -7.29 -21.32 3.43
C GLU A 322 -6.52 -21.13 2.10
N PRO A 323 -5.25 -21.57 1.99
CA PRO A 323 -4.38 -22.07 3.06
C PRO A 323 -3.86 -20.94 3.97
N ARG A 324 -3.39 -21.30 5.18
CA ARG A 324 -2.88 -20.35 6.19
C ARG A 324 -1.39 -20.06 6.03
N THR A 325 -0.60 -21.00 5.57
CA THR A 325 0.86 -20.87 5.45
C THR A 325 1.27 -20.66 3.99
N PHE A 326 2.40 -19.97 3.77
CA PHE A 326 2.99 -19.80 2.45
C PHE A 326 4.51 -19.72 2.51
N SER A 327 5.17 -20.20 1.45
CA SER A 327 6.61 -20.12 1.26
C SER A 327 6.95 -20.01 -0.24
N GLY A 328 7.73 -18.99 -0.59
CA GLY A 328 8.29 -18.75 -1.92
C GLY A 328 7.30 -18.34 -3.02
N GLN A 329 6.28 -19.16 -3.26
CA GLN A 329 5.31 -18.99 -4.33
C GLN A 329 4.22 -17.98 -3.97
N PRO A 330 3.61 -17.31 -4.98
CA PRO A 330 2.40 -16.53 -4.76
C PRO A 330 1.30 -17.40 -4.15
N LEU A 331 0.82 -16.98 -2.98
CA LEU A 331 -0.31 -17.60 -2.31
C LEU A 331 -1.61 -16.97 -2.83
N GLU A 332 -2.54 -17.80 -3.27
CA GLU A 332 -3.94 -17.43 -3.52
C GLU A 332 -4.83 -18.04 -2.43
N ALA A 333 -5.04 -17.29 -1.35
CA ALA A 333 -5.85 -17.73 -0.23
C ALA A 333 -7.34 -17.44 -0.46
N LEU A 334 -8.19 -18.43 -0.18
CA LEU A 334 -9.63 -18.29 -0.13
C LEU A 334 -10.03 -17.86 1.28
N VAL A 335 -10.57 -16.65 1.39
CA VAL A 335 -11.10 -16.10 2.62
C VAL A 335 -12.60 -16.38 2.68
N ARG A 336 -13.04 -17.10 3.70
CA ARG A 336 -14.44 -17.48 3.96
C ARG A 336 -14.95 -16.79 5.21
N VAL A 337 -16.16 -16.25 5.14
CA VAL A 337 -16.88 -15.64 6.26
C VAL A 337 -18.13 -16.46 6.52
N ASN A 338 -18.32 -16.96 7.74
CA ASN A 338 -19.60 -17.52 8.18
C ASN A 338 -20.39 -16.48 9.00
N THR A 339 -21.60 -16.13 8.59
CA THR A 339 -22.44 -15.13 9.28
C THR A 339 -23.46 -15.74 10.25
N GLU A 340 -23.45 -17.05 10.46
CA GLU A 340 -24.42 -17.75 11.32
C GLU A 340 -24.38 -17.25 12.78
N ALA A 341 -23.19 -17.02 13.33
CA ALA A 341 -23.01 -16.53 14.70
C ALA A 341 -22.96 -14.99 14.80
N LEU A 342 -23.17 -14.26 13.70
CA LEU A 342 -23.01 -12.81 13.69
C LEU A 342 -24.35 -12.09 13.90
N PRO A 343 -24.46 -11.19 14.90
CA PRO A 343 -25.70 -10.44 15.12
C PRO A 343 -25.94 -9.42 14.01
N ILE A 344 -27.20 -9.17 13.69
CA ILE A 344 -27.62 -8.12 12.76
C ILE A 344 -27.44 -6.77 13.45
N ARG A 345 -26.60 -5.89 12.88
CA ARG A 345 -26.31 -4.54 13.39
C ARG A 345 -26.18 -3.56 12.23
N GLU A 346 -26.44 -2.28 12.48
CA GLU A 346 -26.29 -1.22 11.47
C GLU A 346 -24.83 -0.94 11.11
N ARG A 347 -23.95 -1.00 12.11
CA ARG A 347 -22.50 -0.83 11.94
C ARG A 347 -21.91 -2.08 11.29
N PRO A 348 -20.94 -1.92 10.35
CA PRO A 348 -20.25 -3.06 9.78
C PRO A 348 -19.48 -3.83 10.85
N HIS A 349 -19.48 -5.15 10.73
CA HIS A 349 -18.56 -6.01 11.46
C HIS A 349 -17.18 -5.85 10.84
N GLU A 350 -16.20 -5.56 11.69
CA GLU A 350 -14.81 -5.41 11.31
C GLU A 350 -13.99 -6.54 11.91
N ALA A 351 -13.10 -7.11 11.10
CA ALA A 351 -12.11 -8.08 11.52
C ALA A 351 -10.78 -7.80 10.83
N ARG A 352 -9.73 -8.49 11.24
CA ARG A 352 -8.39 -8.36 10.67
C ARG A 352 -7.85 -9.73 10.33
N ILE A 353 -7.14 -9.80 9.21
CA ILE A 353 -6.24 -10.92 8.91
C ILE A 353 -4.83 -10.39 9.17
N TYR A 354 -4.12 -11.02 10.10
CA TYR A 354 -2.73 -10.70 10.39
C TYR A 354 -1.83 -11.54 9.50
N VAL A 355 -0.93 -10.87 8.78
CA VAL A 355 0.10 -11.53 7.98
C VAL A 355 1.42 -11.44 8.74
N GLU A 356 1.76 -12.52 9.43
CA GLU A 356 3.07 -12.70 10.03
C GLU A 356 4.01 -13.24 8.95
N SER A 357 5.01 -12.47 8.57
CA SER A 357 5.88 -12.84 7.45
C SER A 357 7.29 -12.34 7.64
N SER A 358 8.25 -12.99 6.98
CA SER A 358 9.66 -12.57 6.98
C SER A 358 9.88 -11.14 6.48
N ALA A 359 8.92 -10.57 5.74
CA ALA A 359 9.00 -9.24 5.17
C ALA A 359 8.85 -8.09 6.19
N SER A 360 8.27 -8.34 7.36
CA SER A 360 7.99 -7.33 8.37
C SER A 360 8.32 -7.86 9.76
N GLU A 361 8.66 -6.98 10.69
CA GLU A 361 8.80 -7.33 12.10
C GLU A 361 7.43 -7.39 12.76
N ASP A 362 6.62 -6.36 12.51
CA ASP A 362 5.25 -6.30 12.96
C ASP A 362 4.31 -7.02 11.97
N PRO A 363 3.29 -7.74 12.47
CA PRO A 363 2.27 -8.35 11.62
C PRO A 363 1.55 -7.30 10.75
N ILE A 364 1.40 -7.57 9.45
CA ILE A 364 0.65 -6.67 8.56
C ILE A 364 -0.84 -6.96 8.69
N GLU A 365 -1.62 -5.93 9.03
CA GLU A 365 -3.07 -6.05 9.16
C GLU A 365 -3.78 -5.86 7.82
N ILE A 366 -4.65 -6.81 7.46
CA ILE A 366 -5.57 -6.70 6.33
C ILE A 366 -6.98 -6.54 6.90
N PRO A 367 -7.59 -5.34 6.80
CA PRO A 367 -8.94 -5.12 7.28
C PRO A 367 -9.96 -5.91 6.46
N VAL A 368 -10.88 -6.55 7.18
CA VAL A 368 -12.03 -7.26 6.65
C VAL A 368 -13.31 -6.58 7.12
N ARG A 369 -14.17 -6.19 6.18
CA ARG A 369 -15.45 -5.54 6.46
C ARG A 369 -16.62 -6.31 5.88
N LEU A 370 -17.69 -6.42 6.65
CA LEU A 370 -18.96 -6.95 6.18
C LEU A 370 -20.14 -6.40 6.98
N ARG A 371 -21.33 -6.40 6.39
CA ARG A 371 -22.59 -6.02 7.06
C ARG A 371 -23.53 -7.21 7.02
N VAL A 372 -23.96 -7.67 8.19
CA VAL A 372 -24.95 -8.74 8.31
C VAL A 372 -26.33 -8.12 8.36
N VAL A 373 -27.21 -8.56 7.47
CA VAL A 373 -28.61 -8.14 7.43
C VAL A 373 -29.53 -9.34 7.61
N GLY A 374 -30.69 -9.08 8.22
CA GLY A 374 -31.76 -10.08 8.28
C GLY A 374 -32.27 -10.45 6.89
N ARG A 375 -32.88 -11.63 6.78
CA ARG A 375 -33.59 -12.01 5.57
C ARG A 375 -34.78 -11.05 5.38
N PRO A 376 -34.87 -10.33 4.25
CA PRO A 376 -36.00 -9.44 4.02
C PRO A 376 -37.30 -10.25 4.00
N SER A 377 -38.38 -9.66 4.50
CA SER A 377 -39.71 -10.27 4.43
C SER A 377 -40.10 -10.59 2.97
N PRO A 378 -40.96 -11.60 2.75
CA PRO A 378 -41.48 -11.90 1.41
C PRO A 378 -42.12 -10.68 0.74
N LEU A 379 -42.88 -9.87 1.48
CA LEU A 379 -43.48 -8.63 0.97
C LEU A 379 -42.42 -7.64 0.48
N ASN A 380 -41.35 -7.42 1.26
CA ASN A 380 -40.24 -6.57 0.82
C ASN A 380 -39.59 -7.12 -0.46
N ARG A 381 -39.40 -8.43 -0.53
CA ARG A 381 -38.74 -9.07 -1.66
C ARG A 381 -39.57 -9.05 -2.95
N TYR A 382 -40.85 -9.37 -2.85
CA TYR A 382 -41.71 -9.62 -4.01
C TYR A 382 -42.60 -8.43 -4.39
N LEU A 383 -42.85 -7.50 -3.47
CA LEU A 383 -43.70 -6.33 -3.74
C LEU A 383 -42.89 -5.02 -3.68
N PHE A 384 -42.34 -4.66 -2.51
CA PHE A 384 -41.75 -3.34 -2.33
C PHE A 384 -40.49 -3.11 -3.18
N ARG A 385 -39.65 -4.13 -3.37
CA ARG A 385 -38.45 -4.01 -4.22
C ARG A 385 -38.76 -3.84 -5.71
N PRO A 386 -39.59 -4.69 -6.34
CA PRO A 386 -40.08 -4.43 -7.70
C PRO A 386 -40.74 -3.07 -7.83
N LEU A 387 -41.61 -2.69 -6.88
CA LEU A 387 -42.30 -1.41 -6.93
C LEU A 387 -41.33 -0.22 -6.84
N ALA A 388 -40.37 -0.24 -5.92
CA ALA A 388 -39.34 0.80 -5.83
C ALA A 388 -38.48 0.88 -7.11
N GLY A 389 -38.15 -0.27 -7.71
CA GLY A 389 -37.47 -0.34 -9.00
C GLY A 389 -38.32 0.24 -10.13
N LEU A 390 -39.61 -0.09 -10.17
CA LEU A 390 -40.58 0.38 -11.16
C LEU A 390 -40.73 1.89 -11.10
N VAL A 391 -40.97 2.45 -9.91
CA VAL A 391 -41.14 3.90 -9.71
C VAL A 391 -39.85 4.64 -10.04
N SER A 392 -38.71 4.24 -9.46
CA SER A 392 -37.44 4.96 -9.69
C SER A 392 -36.99 4.92 -11.15
N ALA A 393 -37.17 3.80 -11.84
CA ALA A 393 -36.85 3.71 -13.26
C ALA A 393 -37.87 4.43 -14.15
N GLY A 394 -39.16 4.33 -13.83
CA GLY A 394 -40.21 5.05 -14.55
C GLY A 394 -40.00 6.55 -14.53
N VAL A 395 -39.74 7.13 -13.35
CA VAL A 395 -39.46 8.57 -13.21
C VAL A 395 -38.25 8.99 -14.05
N LEU A 396 -37.16 8.23 -14.02
CA LEU A 396 -35.98 8.50 -14.86
C LEU A 396 -36.28 8.38 -16.35
N GLY A 397 -37.06 7.37 -16.75
CA GLY A 397 -37.47 7.19 -18.13
C GLY A 397 -38.32 8.34 -18.65
N VAL A 398 -39.24 8.86 -17.82
CA VAL A 398 -40.06 10.04 -18.15
C VAL A 398 -39.18 11.29 -18.27
N ILE A 399 -38.29 11.53 -17.30
CA ILE A 399 -37.36 12.69 -17.34
C ILE A 399 -36.50 12.63 -18.61
N LEU A 400 -35.94 11.47 -18.91
CA LEU A 400 -35.19 11.27 -20.15
C LEU A 400 -36.08 11.57 -21.34
N GLY A 401 -37.24 10.90 -21.46
CA GLY A 401 -38.14 11.07 -22.60
C GLY A 401 -38.54 12.52 -22.84
N TRP A 402 -38.77 13.26 -21.76
CA TRP A 402 -39.02 14.70 -21.81
C TRP A 402 -37.80 15.49 -22.33
N LEU A 403 -36.60 15.23 -21.81
CA LEU A 403 -35.35 15.84 -22.30
C LEU A 403 -35.10 15.54 -23.78
N GLY A 404 -35.39 14.30 -24.22
CA GLY A 404 -35.32 13.92 -25.63
C GLY A 404 -36.29 14.71 -26.50
N SER A 405 -37.50 14.94 -25.99
CA SER A 405 -38.50 15.78 -26.68
C SER A 405 -38.09 17.24 -26.79
N LEU A 406 -37.33 17.78 -25.82
CA LEU A 406 -36.76 19.12 -25.92
C LEU A 406 -35.66 19.19 -26.98
N TRP A 407 -34.87 18.13 -27.11
CA TRP A 407 -33.78 18.07 -28.08
C TRP A 407 -34.30 17.98 -29.52
N THR A 408 -35.45 17.32 -29.73
CA THR A 408 -36.11 17.30 -31.05
C THR A 408 -36.87 18.59 -31.38
N ARG A 409 -37.18 19.44 -30.40
CA ARG A 409 -37.88 20.73 -30.56
C ARG A 409 -37.00 21.88 -31.07
N SER A 410 -35.71 21.68 -31.33
CA SER A 410 -34.81 22.75 -31.76
C SER A 410 -35.12 23.34 -33.16
N ASN A 411 -36.25 23.00 -33.78
CA ASN A 411 -36.71 23.56 -35.05
C ASN A 411 -38.03 24.34 -34.85
N PRO A 412 -37.98 25.66 -34.62
CA PRO A 412 -39.12 26.47 -34.18
C PRO A 412 -40.21 26.68 -35.25
N SER A 413 -39.95 26.33 -36.52
CA SER A 413 -40.89 26.56 -37.64
C SER A 413 -41.99 25.51 -37.80
N ALA A 414 -41.97 24.42 -37.02
CA ALA A 414 -42.92 23.31 -37.15
C ALA A 414 -43.88 23.15 -35.95
N ILE A 415 -44.15 24.22 -35.19
CA ILE A 415 -45.00 24.19 -34.00
C ILE A 415 -46.49 24.13 -34.42
N GLY A 416 -46.91 22.98 -34.94
CA GLY A 416 -48.32 22.60 -35.01
C GLY A 416 -48.77 21.93 -33.71
N SER A 417 -50.05 22.07 -33.36
CA SER A 417 -50.67 21.53 -32.13
C SER A 417 -50.49 20.01 -31.93
N SER A 418 -50.19 19.26 -32.99
CA SER A 418 -49.94 17.80 -32.95
C SER A 418 -48.57 17.40 -32.37
N GLN A 419 -47.60 18.32 -32.30
CA GLN A 419 -46.25 17.98 -31.78
C GLN A 419 -46.16 17.97 -30.25
N LEU A 420 -47.04 18.67 -29.55
CA LEU A 420 -47.06 18.62 -28.09
C LEU A 420 -47.55 17.26 -27.61
N ALA A 421 -48.59 16.71 -28.24
CA ALA A 421 -49.12 15.39 -27.92
C ALA A 421 -48.08 14.27 -28.13
N SER A 422 -47.27 14.34 -29.19
CA SER A 422 -46.27 13.30 -29.48
C SER A 422 -45.15 13.25 -28.43
N GLY A 423 -44.69 14.40 -27.93
CA GLY A 423 -43.66 14.44 -26.87
C GLY A 423 -44.10 13.75 -25.58
N TYR A 424 -45.34 13.97 -25.14
CA TYR A 424 -45.89 13.31 -23.95
C TYR A 424 -46.02 11.80 -24.14
N ILE A 425 -46.52 11.34 -25.31
CA ILE A 425 -46.65 9.91 -25.62
C ILE A 425 -45.28 9.23 -25.55
N TRP A 426 -44.27 9.83 -26.15
CA TRP A 426 -42.92 9.28 -26.14
C TRP A 426 -42.29 9.23 -24.74
N SER A 427 -42.51 10.28 -23.94
CA SER A 427 -42.06 10.29 -22.54
C SER A 427 -42.74 9.20 -21.70
N ALA A 428 -44.03 8.97 -21.93
CA ALA A 428 -44.80 7.91 -21.27
C ALA A 428 -44.34 6.51 -21.70
N LEU A 429 -44.05 6.31 -22.99
CA LEU A 429 -43.57 5.03 -23.52
C LEU A 429 -42.18 4.68 -22.99
N ILE A 430 -41.23 5.62 -23.01
CA ILE A 430 -39.90 5.41 -22.40
C ILE A 430 -40.06 5.16 -20.90
N GLY A 431 -40.85 5.99 -20.21
CA GLY A 431 -41.17 5.82 -18.81
C GLY A 431 -41.67 4.41 -18.50
N GLY A 432 -42.64 3.91 -19.26
CA GLY A 432 -43.20 2.56 -19.11
C GLY A 432 -42.17 1.45 -19.32
N VAL A 433 -41.36 1.52 -20.38
CA VAL A 433 -40.31 0.53 -20.64
C VAL A 433 -39.27 0.52 -19.52
N TRP A 434 -38.84 1.70 -19.08
CA TRP A 434 -37.91 1.82 -17.95
C TRP A 434 -38.52 1.29 -16.66
N ALA A 435 -39.79 1.60 -16.38
CA ALA A 435 -40.50 1.11 -15.20
C ALA A 435 -40.55 -0.42 -15.17
N ILE A 436 -40.89 -1.07 -16.28
CA ILE A 436 -40.91 -2.54 -16.38
C ILE A 436 -39.51 -3.12 -16.13
N LEU A 437 -38.47 -2.58 -16.78
CA LEU A 437 -37.09 -3.02 -16.58
C LEU A 437 -36.60 -2.79 -15.15
N GLY A 438 -37.00 -1.68 -14.54
CA GLY A 438 -36.76 -1.36 -13.14
C GLY A 438 -37.44 -2.34 -12.18
N GLY A 439 -38.69 -2.71 -12.45
CA GLY A 439 -39.46 -3.69 -11.68
C GLY A 439 -38.86 -5.09 -11.74
N ILE A 440 -38.53 -5.57 -12.95
CA ILE A 440 -37.82 -6.84 -13.16
C ILE A 440 -36.52 -6.83 -12.35
N ARG A 441 -35.72 -5.77 -12.50
CA ARG A 441 -34.46 -5.60 -11.77
C ARG A 441 -34.67 -5.61 -10.24
N GLY A 442 -35.70 -4.94 -9.73
CA GLY A 442 -36.08 -4.93 -8.32
C GLY A 442 -36.36 -6.35 -7.80
N GLY A 443 -37.06 -7.17 -8.58
CA GLY A 443 -37.34 -8.57 -8.26
C GLY A 443 -36.09 -9.47 -8.23
N PHE A 444 -35.09 -9.16 -9.06
CA PHE A 444 -33.80 -9.87 -9.10
C PHE A 444 -32.72 -9.26 -8.20
N GLN A 445 -33.05 -8.28 -7.36
CA GLN A 445 -32.09 -7.66 -6.45
C GLN A 445 -31.58 -8.66 -5.40
N THR A 446 -30.26 -8.63 -5.12
CA THR A 446 -29.66 -9.44 -4.06
C THR A 446 -30.41 -9.23 -2.74
N PRO A 447 -30.92 -10.29 -2.07
CA PRO A 447 -31.67 -10.18 -0.83
C PRO A 447 -30.96 -9.36 0.26
N ALA A 448 -29.64 -9.48 0.34
CA ALA A 448 -28.83 -8.79 1.35
C ALA A 448 -28.72 -7.27 1.13
N TRP A 449 -29.02 -6.73 -0.05
CA TRP A 449 -28.84 -5.31 -0.32
C TRP A 449 -30.04 -4.49 0.15
N PRO A 450 -29.84 -3.43 0.98
CA PRO A 450 -30.86 -2.44 1.24
C PRO A 450 -31.36 -1.80 -0.06
N ILE A 451 -32.64 -1.42 -0.13
CA ILE A 451 -33.27 -0.82 -1.32
C ILE A 451 -32.49 0.43 -1.74
N LEU A 452 -32.25 1.36 -0.81
CA LEU A 452 -31.52 2.59 -1.09
C LEU A 452 -30.11 2.34 -1.65
N TYR A 453 -29.39 1.36 -1.09
CA TYR A 453 -28.06 0.99 -1.57
C TYR A 453 -28.13 0.44 -3.00
N ALA A 454 -29.06 -0.47 -3.28
CA ALA A 454 -29.22 -1.07 -4.60
C ALA A 454 -29.68 -0.08 -5.67
N THR A 455 -30.59 0.84 -5.32
CA THR A 455 -31.08 1.91 -6.19
C THR A 455 -29.97 2.92 -6.48
N ARG A 456 -29.23 3.37 -5.46
CA ARG A 456 -28.10 4.29 -5.67
C ARG A 456 -27.01 3.68 -6.55
N HIS A 457 -26.64 2.42 -6.30
CA HIS A 457 -25.65 1.73 -7.11
C HIS A 457 -26.15 1.44 -8.54
N TRP A 458 -27.45 1.23 -8.74
CA TRP A 458 -28.05 1.18 -10.07
C TRP A 458 -27.95 2.51 -10.80
N LEU A 459 -28.36 3.60 -10.14
CA LEU A 459 -28.40 4.94 -10.72
C LEU A 459 -27.03 5.37 -11.24
N ARG A 460 -25.96 5.06 -10.47
CA ARG A 460 -24.58 5.28 -10.93
C ARG A 460 -24.27 4.54 -12.22
N ARG A 461 -24.74 3.30 -12.38
CA ARG A 461 -24.53 2.53 -13.62
C ARG A 461 -25.38 3.06 -14.76
N VAL A 462 -26.62 3.45 -14.49
CA VAL A 462 -27.46 4.13 -15.47
C VAL A 462 -26.71 5.35 -16.00
N LEU A 463 -26.15 6.17 -15.13
CA LEU A 463 -25.39 7.36 -15.51
C LEU A 463 -24.16 7.02 -16.36
N ILE A 464 -23.39 5.99 -16.00
CA ILE A 464 -22.23 5.54 -16.80
C ILE A 464 -22.67 5.06 -18.19
N TRP A 465 -23.70 4.21 -18.28
CA TRP A 465 -24.19 3.69 -19.55
C TRP A 465 -24.89 4.76 -20.38
N MET A 466 -25.53 5.72 -19.73
CA MET A 466 -26.08 6.91 -20.37
C MET A 466 -24.94 7.68 -21.05
N LEU A 467 -23.89 8.04 -20.30
CA LEU A 467 -22.75 8.73 -20.87
C LEU A 467 -22.15 7.99 -22.08
N ILE A 468 -21.96 6.67 -21.98
CA ILE A 468 -21.40 5.85 -23.05
C ILE A 468 -22.32 5.85 -24.29
N PHE A 469 -23.59 5.48 -24.14
CA PHE A 469 -24.49 5.31 -25.30
C PHE A 469 -24.86 6.64 -25.92
N PHE A 470 -25.12 7.67 -25.13
CA PHE A 470 -25.41 9.00 -25.69
C PHE A 470 -24.20 9.62 -26.39
N SER A 471 -22.98 9.43 -25.89
CA SER A 471 -21.77 9.87 -26.59
C SER A 471 -21.58 9.12 -27.91
N LEU A 472 -21.77 7.79 -27.90
CA LEU A 472 -21.68 6.97 -29.10
C LEU A 472 -22.72 7.40 -30.15
N THR A 473 -23.97 7.56 -29.72
CA THR A 473 -25.07 8.05 -30.57
C THR A 473 -24.75 9.42 -31.15
N GLY A 474 -24.25 10.36 -30.34
CA GLY A 474 -23.83 11.69 -30.80
C GLY A 474 -22.76 11.62 -31.90
N VAL A 475 -21.71 10.82 -31.69
CA VAL A 475 -20.65 10.63 -32.70
C VAL A 475 -21.21 10.00 -33.98
N THR A 476 -22.07 8.98 -33.88
CA THR A 476 -22.67 8.34 -35.06
C THR A 476 -23.58 9.28 -35.83
N LEU A 477 -24.37 10.11 -35.15
CA LEU A 477 -25.23 11.10 -35.79
C LEU A 477 -24.39 12.18 -36.50
N LEU A 478 -23.33 12.67 -35.86
CA LEU A 478 -22.41 13.63 -36.48
C LEU A 478 -21.72 13.05 -37.73
N ALA A 479 -21.29 11.79 -37.69
CA ALA A 479 -20.70 11.11 -38.84
C ALA A 479 -21.72 10.86 -39.97
N TRP A 480 -22.96 10.53 -39.60
CA TRP A 480 -24.05 10.33 -40.56
C TRP A 480 -24.46 11.64 -41.24
N GLU A 481 -24.58 12.73 -40.48
CA GLU A 481 -24.87 14.07 -41.01
C GLU A 481 -23.78 14.57 -41.95
N ARG A 482 -22.51 14.32 -41.61
CA ARG A 482 -21.37 14.65 -42.49
C ARG A 482 -21.35 13.85 -43.79
N SER A 483 -21.82 12.61 -43.77
CA SER A 483 -21.83 11.74 -44.96
C SER A 483 -23.03 11.95 -45.88
N HIS A 484 -24.09 12.63 -45.42
CA HIS A 484 -25.31 12.86 -46.19
C HIS A 484 -25.73 14.35 -46.22
N PRO A 485 -24.90 15.25 -46.77
CA PRO A 485 -25.25 16.66 -46.92
C PRO A 485 -26.38 16.79 -47.96
N GLY A 486 -27.60 17.12 -47.52
CA GLY A 486 -28.76 17.31 -48.40
C GLY A 486 -30.06 16.64 -47.93
N LEU A 487 -30.02 15.89 -46.84
CA LEU A 487 -31.25 15.35 -46.24
C LEU A 487 -32.13 16.46 -45.68
N ASN A 488 -33.43 16.36 -45.92
CA ASN A 488 -34.42 17.28 -45.35
C ASN A 488 -34.35 17.26 -43.81
N ALA A 489 -34.50 18.42 -43.17
CA ALA A 489 -34.52 18.59 -41.73
C ALA A 489 -35.52 17.66 -41.02
N TYR A 490 -36.63 17.31 -41.68
CA TYR A 490 -37.59 16.33 -41.18
C TYR A 490 -36.96 14.92 -40.98
N THR A 491 -36.21 14.44 -41.97
CA THR A 491 -35.52 13.15 -41.92
C THR A 491 -34.45 13.14 -40.84
N VAL A 492 -33.67 14.23 -40.75
CA VAL A 492 -32.62 14.39 -39.72
C VAL A 492 -33.22 14.35 -38.31
N ASN A 493 -34.31 15.09 -38.07
CA ASN A 493 -34.98 15.11 -36.76
C ASN A 493 -35.60 13.75 -36.40
N THR A 494 -36.16 13.03 -37.39
CA THR A 494 -36.70 11.69 -37.19
C THR A 494 -35.60 10.69 -36.80
N VAL A 495 -34.45 10.73 -37.49
CA VAL A 495 -33.29 9.87 -37.19
C VAL A 495 -32.70 10.21 -35.82
N ARG A 496 -32.53 11.51 -35.50
CA ARG A 496 -32.08 11.97 -34.18
C ARG A 496 -32.99 11.48 -33.06
N GLY A 497 -34.31 11.62 -33.23
CA GLY A 497 -35.30 11.11 -32.29
C GLY A 497 -35.14 9.61 -32.08
N GLY A 498 -35.20 8.82 -33.15
CA GLY A 498 -35.05 7.36 -33.10
C GLY A 498 -33.73 6.90 -32.44
N ALA A 499 -32.62 7.55 -32.77
CA ALA A 499 -31.32 7.24 -32.18
C ALA A 499 -31.28 7.57 -30.67
N TRP A 500 -31.92 8.66 -30.25
CA TRP A 500 -32.03 9.06 -28.85
C TRP A 500 -32.91 8.09 -28.03
N PHE A 501 -34.04 7.61 -28.60
CA PHE A 501 -34.85 6.53 -27.99
C PHE A 501 -34.02 5.27 -27.81
N PHE A 502 -33.28 4.90 -28.84
CA PHE A 502 -32.51 3.68 -28.82
C PHE A 502 -31.37 3.74 -27.79
N ALA A 503 -30.65 4.87 -27.72
CA ALA A 503 -29.64 5.10 -26.69
C ALA A 503 -30.25 4.96 -25.29
N SER A 504 -31.40 5.59 -25.04
CA SER A 504 -32.13 5.50 -23.77
C SER A 504 -32.52 4.06 -23.43
N PHE A 505 -33.03 3.30 -24.41
CA PHE A 505 -33.40 1.90 -24.24
C PHE A 505 -32.19 1.02 -23.90
N LEU A 506 -31.09 1.16 -24.65
CA LEU A 506 -29.85 0.43 -24.36
C LEU A 506 -29.32 0.75 -22.96
N THR A 507 -29.33 2.02 -22.55
CA THR A 507 -28.94 2.40 -21.20
C THR A 507 -29.75 1.64 -20.15
N ALA A 508 -31.08 1.57 -20.29
CA ALA A 508 -31.95 0.85 -19.36
C ALA A 508 -31.60 -0.64 -19.31
N VAL A 509 -31.51 -1.28 -20.48
CA VAL A 509 -31.25 -2.72 -20.63
C VAL A 509 -29.89 -3.09 -20.03
N PHE A 510 -28.82 -2.39 -20.39
CA PHE A 510 -27.47 -2.68 -19.90
C PHE A 510 -27.32 -2.39 -18.39
N ALA A 511 -27.98 -1.35 -17.89
CA ALA A 511 -28.01 -1.05 -16.46
C ALA A 511 -28.76 -2.13 -15.65
N ALA A 512 -29.87 -2.67 -16.19
CA ALA A 512 -30.66 -3.73 -15.57
C ALA A 512 -29.91 -5.08 -15.59
N LEU A 513 -29.38 -5.48 -16.75
CA LEU A 513 -28.65 -6.74 -16.93
C LEU A 513 -27.44 -6.83 -16.00
N GLY A 514 -26.69 -5.74 -15.83
CA GLY A 514 -25.55 -5.76 -14.91
C GLY A 514 -25.89 -6.17 -13.47
N GLY A 515 -27.14 -5.97 -13.03
CA GLY A 515 -27.62 -6.42 -11.71
C GLY A 515 -27.94 -7.91 -11.70
N ILE A 516 -28.76 -8.36 -12.65
CA ILE A 516 -29.25 -9.75 -12.80
C ILE A 516 -28.07 -10.73 -12.90
N TRP A 517 -27.01 -10.34 -13.62
CA TRP A 517 -25.87 -11.21 -13.88
C TRP A 517 -24.96 -11.39 -12.65
N ARG A 518 -24.87 -10.40 -11.76
CA ARG A 518 -24.13 -10.53 -10.50
C ARG A 518 -24.89 -11.39 -9.49
N GLY A 519 -26.21 -11.25 -9.41
CA GLY A 519 -27.05 -12.08 -8.55
C GLY A 519 -26.96 -13.59 -8.88
N SER A 520 -26.86 -13.92 -10.17
CA SER A 520 -26.71 -15.32 -10.61
C SER A 520 -25.28 -15.88 -10.46
N ALA A 521 -24.25 -15.03 -10.44
CA ALA A 521 -22.86 -15.46 -10.28
C ALA A 521 -22.61 -16.12 -8.92
N TRP A 522 -23.42 -15.78 -7.93
CA TRP A 522 -23.31 -16.29 -6.58
C TRP A 522 -23.91 -17.70 -6.41
N ARG A 523 -24.79 -18.18 -7.33
CA ARG A 523 -25.45 -19.49 -7.21
C ARG A 523 -24.76 -20.65 -7.94
N ARG A 524 -23.87 -20.41 -8.91
CA ARG A 524 -23.22 -21.49 -9.68
C ARG A 524 -21.78 -21.13 -10.02
N ARG A 525 -20.88 -21.31 -9.05
CA ARG A 525 -19.42 -21.27 -9.29
C ARG A 525 -18.97 -22.65 -9.81
N GLY A 526 -19.37 -22.98 -11.04
CA GLY A 526 -19.02 -24.25 -11.68
C GLY A 526 -19.03 -24.28 -13.22
N ARG A 527 -19.48 -23.22 -13.92
CA ARG A 527 -19.42 -23.15 -15.40
C ARG A 527 -19.13 -21.73 -15.87
N ILE A 528 -17.85 -21.37 -15.96
CA ILE A 528 -17.39 -20.02 -16.31
C ILE A 528 -17.37 -19.79 -17.84
N THR A 529 -17.29 -20.84 -18.66
CA THR A 529 -17.08 -20.72 -20.12
C THR A 529 -18.33 -20.31 -20.92
N ARG A 530 -19.54 -20.76 -20.56
CA ARG A 530 -20.78 -20.37 -21.29
C ARG A 530 -21.17 -18.90 -21.18
N ARG A 531 -20.56 -18.15 -20.26
CA ARG A 531 -21.02 -16.81 -19.86
C ARG A 531 -20.45 -15.66 -20.69
N LEU A 532 -19.28 -15.84 -21.31
CA LEU A 532 -18.72 -14.85 -22.24
C LEU A 532 -19.49 -14.85 -23.56
N TRP A 533 -19.84 -16.03 -24.08
CA TRP A 533 -20.59 -16.17 -25.32
C TRP A 533 -21.97 -15.51 -25.25
N LEU A 534 -22.66 -15.64 -24.11
CA LEU A 534 -23.98 -15.04 -23.94
C LEU A 534 -23.94 -13.50 -23.91
N ARG A 535 -22.81 -12.89 -23.51
CA ARG A 535 -22.62 -11.42 -23.56
C ARG A 535 -22.46 -10.92 -24.98
N TRP A 536 -21.66 -11.61 -25.78
CA TRP A 536 -21.44 -11.27 -27.18
C TRP A 536 -22.69 -11.53 -28.03
N ALA A 537 -23.38 -12.65 -27.82
CA ALA A 537 -24.62 -12.94 -28.50
C ALA A 537 -25.69 -11.88 -28.22
N LEU A 538 -25.79 -11.39 -26.97
CA LEU A 538 -26.73 -10.33 -26.62
C LEU A 538 -26.33 -8.97 -27.23
N LEU A 539 -25.04 -8.64 -27.27
CA LEU A 539 -24.53 -7.43 -27.93
C LEU A 539 -24.81 -7.45 -29.44
N ILE A 540 -24.57 -8.59 -30.10
CA ILE A 540 -24.86 -8.79 -31.52
C ILE A 540 -26.37 -8.69 -31.77
N LEU A 541 -27.19 -9.31 -30.92
CA LEU A 541 -28.66 -9.22 -31.02
C LEU A 541 -29.16 -7.79 -30.82
N CYS A 542 -28.61 -7.05 -29.86
CA CYS A 542 -28.95 -5.64 -29.65
C CYS A 542 -28.50 -4.75 -30.83
N GLY A 543 -27.33 -5.01 -31.42
CA GLY A 543 -26.86 -4.32 -32.62
C GLY A 543 -27.73 -4.63 -33.86
N ALA A 544 -28.17 -5.88 -34.00
CA ALA A 544 -29.10 -6.29 -35.05
C ALA A 544 -30.49 -5.65 -34.86
N LEU A 545 -31.00 -5.61 -33.63
CA LEU A 545 -32.25 -4.92 -33.28
C LEU A 545 -32.15 -3.40 -33.50
N LEU A 546 -30.98 -2.78 -33.27
CA LEU A 546 -30.73 -1.38 -33.62
C LEU A 546 -30.87 -1.13 -35.11
N GLY A 547 -30.15 -1.91 -35.91
CA GLY A 547 -30.20 -1.79 -37.37
C GLY A 547 -31.61 -2.03 -37.91
N GLY A 548 -32.30 -3.03 -37.36
CA GLY A 548 -33.69 -3.35 -37.71
C GLY A 548 -34.68 -2.26 -37.34
N THR A 549 -34.58 -1.68 -36.14
CA THR A 549 -35.50 -0.60 -35.69
C THR A 549 -35.25 0.70 -36.44
N LEU A 550 -34.01 1.03 -36.80
CA LEU A 550 -33.71 2.18 -37.67
C LEU A 550 -34.24 1.96 -39.10
N ALA A 551 -34.07 0.77 -39.67
CA ALA A 551 -34.54 0.45 -41.01
C ALA A 551 -36.08 0.35 -41.09
N PHE A 552 -36.73 -0.23 -40.08
CA PHE A 552 -38.18 -0.41 -40.02
C PHE A 552 -38.90 0.87 -39.59
N GLY A 553 -38.34 1.61 -38.62
CA GLY A 553 -38.86 2.91 -38.18
C GLY A 553 -38.94 3.92 -39.32
N ALA A 554 -37.93 3.95 -40.19
CA ALA A 554 -37.90 4.80 -41.38
C ALA A 554 -38.94 4.41 -42.45
N ARG A 555 -39.41 3.15 -42.48
CA ARG A 555 -40.21 2.61 -43.58
C ARG A 555 -41.69 2.40 -43.25
N SER A 556 -42.03 2.14 -41.98
CA SER A 556 -43.37 1.64 -41.61
C SER A 556 -44.21 2.59 -40.77
N PHE A 557 -43.63 3.56 -40.07
CA PHE A 557 -44.39 4.42 -39.14
C PHE A 557 -44.84 5.77 -39.71
N GLY A 558 -44.46 6.12 -40.95
CA GLY A 558 -44.90 7.36 -41.60
C GLY A 558 -46.42 7.44 -41.84
N PRO A 559 -47.07 6.40 -42.41
CA PRO A 559 -48.48 6.51 -42.81
C PRO A 559 -49.49 6.10 -41.72
N THR A 560 -49.20 5.10 -40.91
CA THR A 560 -50.15 4.51 -39.94
C THR A 560 -50.33 5.32 -38.66
N TRP A 561 -49.38 6.20 -38.31
CA TRP A 561 -49.49 7.03 -37.10
C TRP A 561 -50.52 8.15 -37.21
N GLN A 562 -50.88 8.56 -38.43
CA GLN A 562 -51.90 9.59 -38.63
C GLN A 562 -53.34 9.08 -38.39
N GLN A 563 -53.55 7.76 -38.38
CA GLN A 563 -54.89 7.16 -38.16
C GLN A 563 -55.19 6.82 -36.69
N LEU A 564 -54.19 6.86 -35.80
CA LEU A 564 -54.40 6.64 -34.36
C LEU A 564 -54.82 7.96 -33.71
N ASP A 565 -56.12 8.07 -33.41
CA ASP A 565 -56.80 9.19 -32.73
C ASP A 565 -56.35 9.31 -31.25
N ALA A 566 -55.05 9.49 -31.04
CA ALA A 566 -54.36 9.45 -29.75
C ALA A 566 -54.83 10.57 -28.80
N ALA A 567 -55.42 11.64 -29.35
CA ALA A 567 -55.94 12.76 -28.56
C ALA A 567 -57.06 12.32 -27.61
N ARG A 568 -57.97 11.42 -28.05
CA ARG A 568 -59.07 10.90 -27.20
C ARG A 568 -58.58 9.98 -26.09
N TRP A 569 -57.52 9.21 -26.35
CA TRP A 569 -56.97 8.28 -25.36
C TRP A 569 -56.23 9.01 -24.23
N ILE A 570 -55.55 10.12 -24.54
CA ILE A 570 -54.76 10.89 -23.56
C ILE A 570 -55.64 11.65 -22.57
N THR A 571 -56.75 12.25 -23.02
CA THR A 571 -57.70 12.93 -22.12
C THR A 571 -58.38 11.95 -21.16
N SER A 572 -58.77 10.77 -21.66
CA SER A 572 -59.35 9.71 -20.83
C SER A 572 -58.33 9.13 -19.86
N ALA A 573 -57.09 8.90 -20.31
CA ALA A 573 -56.02 8.39 -19.45
C ALA A 573 -55.61 9.37 -18.35
N ARG A 574 -55.66 10.69 -18.60
CA ARG A 574 -55.32 11.70 -17.58
C ARG A 574 -56.35 11.76 -16.46
N ILE A 575 -57.64 11.81 -16.79
CA ILE A 575 -58.73 11.84 -15.79
C ILE A 575 -58.73 10.53 -15.00
N GLN A 576 -58.53 9.39 -15.68
CA GLN A 576 -58.49 8.08 -15.03
C GLN A 576 -57.22 7.88 -14.19
N ALA A 577 -56.09 8.50 -14.56
CA ALA A 577 -54.86 8.45 -13.78
C ALA A 577 -54.93 9.30 -12.51
N GLU A 578 -55.56 10.48 -12.55
CA GLU A 578 -55.76 11.33 -11.36
C GLU A 578 -56.65 10.61 -10.33
N ASP A 579 -57.76 10.02 -10.75
CA ASP A 579 -58.66 9.25 -9.87
C ASP A 579 -58.01 7.95 -9.33
N GLN A 580 -57.26 7.23 -10.17
CA GLN A 580 -56.55 6.02 -9.72
C GLN A 580 -55.39 6.33 -8.80
N TRP A 581 -54.74 7.49 -8.97
CA TRP A 581 -53.64 7.91 -8.10
C TRP A 581 -54.11 8.20 -6.68
N ILE A 582 -55.23 8.92 -6.53
CA ILE A 582 -55.81 9.23 -5.21
C ILE A 582 -56.25 7.95 -4.48
N ARG A 583 -56.87 6.99 -5.20
CA ARG A 583 -57.25 5.69 -4.61
C ARG A 583 -56.01 4.88 -4.21
N PHE A 584 -55.03 4.78 -5.10
CA PHE A 584 -53.78 4.08 -4.82
C PHE A 584 -53.04 4.66 -3.62
N GLU A 585 -52.98 5.99 -3.50
CA GLU A 585 -52.39 6.69 -2.35
C GLU A 585 -53.10 6.32 -1.05
N SER A 586 -54.44 6.30 -1.04
CA SER A 586 -55.22 5.90 0.14
C SER A 586 -55.02 4.43 0.53
N GLU A 587 -54.93 3.52 -0.45
CA GLU A 587 -54.72 2.09 -0.22
C GLU A 587 -53.30 1.79 0.27
N VAL A 588 -52.30 2.48 -0.30
CA VAL A 588 -50.91 2.36 0.12
C VAL A 588 -50.72 2.90 1.54
N ASN A 589 -51.33 4.04 1.88
CA ASN A 589 -51.28 4.58 3.24
C ASN A 589 -51.94 3.62 4.24
N THR A 590 -53.11 3.07 3.91
CA THR A 590 -53.80 2.08 4.77
C THR A 590 -52.98 0.79 4.94
N LEU A 591 -52.30 0.33 3.88
CA LEU A 591 -51.41 -0.82 3.93
C LEU A 591 -50.18 -0.54 4.81
N ILE A 592 -49.58 0.64 4.66
CA ILE A 592 -48.42 1.07 5.45
C ILE A 592 -48.82 1.14 6.93
N ASP A 593 -49.96 1.76 7.27
CA ASP A 593 -50.46 1.84 8.64
C ASP A 593 -50.69 0.47 9.25
N ARG A 594 -51.30 -0.46 8.50
CA ARG A 594 -51.54 -1.83 8.97
C ARG A 594 -50.24 -2.62 9.17
N VAL A 595 -49.26 -2.44 8.28
CA VAL A 595 -47.93 -3.06 8.40
C VAL A 595 -47.13 -2.45 9.56
N TYR A 596 -47.26 -1.14 9.78
CA TYR A 596 -46.63 -0.41 10.88
C TYR A 596 -47.17 -0.88 12.23
N LEU A 597 -48.49 -1.03 12.35
CA LEU A 597 -49.15 -1.60 13.53
C LEU A 597 -48.68 -3.04 13.79
N LEU A 598 -48.69 -3.92 12.78
CA LEU A 598 -48.24 -5.31 12.93
C LEU A 598 -46.75 -5.46 13.32
N TYR A 599 -45.90 -4.53 12.90
CA TYR A 599 -44.47 -4.57 13.19
C TYR A 599 -44.14 -4.08 14.61
N TYR A 600 -44.85 -3.06 15.11
CA TYR A 600 -44.64 -2.52 16.46
C TYR A 600 -45.37 -3.31 17.55
N ASP A 601 -46.54 -3.87 17.25
CA ASP A 601 -47.33 -4.64 18.24
C ASP A 601 -46.65 -5.96 18.64
N ARG A 602 -45.81 -6.54 17.75
CA ARG A 602 -44.98 -7.73 18.07
C ARG A 602 -43.68 -7.45 18.83
N ARG A 603 -43.34 -6.18 19.05
CA ARG A 603 -42.09 -5.78 19.75
C ARG A 603 -42.34 -5.01 21.04
N ALA A 604 -43.60 -4.74 21.40
CA ALA A 604 -43.91 -4.37 22.77
C ALA A 604 -43.46 -5.54 23.66
N PRO A 605 -42.45 -5.36 24.55
CA PRO A 605 -42.17 -6.38 25.54
C PRO A 605 -43.48 -6.59 26.32
N ALA A 606 -43.91 -7.85 26.44
CA ALA A 606 -44.94 -8.18 27.42
C ALA A 606 -44.49 -7.54 28.73
N GLN A 607 -45.30 -6.66 29.29
CA GLN A 607 -45.01 -6.08 30.59
C GLN A 607 -44.67 -7.26 31.52
N PRO A 608 -43.50 -7.26 32.18
CA PRO A 608 -43.23 -8.27 33.17
C PRO A 608 -44.38 -8.19 34.15
N VAL A 609 -45.16 -9.27 34.25
CA VAL A 609 -46.11 -9.45 35.33
C VAL A 609 -45.28 -9.35 36.59
N VAL A 610 -45.42 -8.22 37.30
CA VAL A 610 -44.77 -8.01 38.58
C VAL A 610 -45.43 -8.98 39.53
N GLU A 611 -44.82 -10.15 39.72
CA GLU A 611 -45.15 -11.00 40.85
C GLU A 611 -44.90 -10.17 42.12
N PRO A 612 -45.91 -9.97 42.98
CA PRO A 612 -45.73 -9.24 44.22
C PRO A 612 -44.68 -9.96 45.05
N SER A 613 -43.56 -9.28 45.31
CA SER A 613 -42.51 -9.80 46.18
C SER A 613 -43.10 -10.17 47.54
N PRO A 614 -42.86 -11.40 48.04
CA PRO A 614 -43.24 -11.77 49.39
C PRO A 614 -42.54 -10.82 50.37
N GLN A 615 -43.33 -10.12 51.17
CA GLN A 615 -42.86 -9.23 52.23
C GLN A 615 -41.90 -9.98 53.14
N ALA A 616 -40.65 -9.53 53.17
CA ALA A 616 -39.64 -10.03 54.09
C ALA A 616 -40.03 -9.64 55.52
N THR A 617 -40.40 -10.64 56.30
CA THR A 617 -40.64 -10.55 57.74
C THR A 617 -39.34 -10.09 58.43
N ARG A 618 -39.39 -8.91 59.06
CA ARG A 618 -38.33 -8.35 59.90
C ARG A 618 -38.02 -9.31 61.06
N PRO A 619 -36.79 -9.82 61.22
CA PRO A 619 -36.40 -10.47 62.46
C PRO A 619 -36.18 -9.43 63.55
N ALA A 620 -36.70 -9.73 64.74
CA ALA A 620 -36.65 -8.91 65.94
C ALA A 620 -35.21 -8.76 66.46
N GLU A 621 -34.90 -7.55 66.91
CA GLU A 621 -33.78 -7.24 67.80
C GLU A 621 -33.93 -8.01 69.13
N GLY A 622 -32.83 -8.61 69.57
CA GLY A 622 -32.65 -9.22 70.90
C GLY A 622 -31.21 -9.74 70.97
N GLU A 623 -30.30 -8.93 71.50
CA GLU A 623 -29.80 -8.96 72.89
C GLU A 623 -28.47 -9.73 72.99
N ALA A 624 -27.41 -8.98 73.34
CA ALA A 624 -26.13 -9.48 73.81
C ALA A 624 -26.27 -10.00 75.26
N PRO A 625 -25.33 -10.82 75.78
CA PRO A 625 -23.94 -10.41 76.03
C PRO A 625 -22.88 -11.25 75.32
#